data_AF-A0A914PAZ5-F1
#
_entry.id   AF-A0A914PAZ5-F1
#
_cell.length_a   1.000
_cell.length_b   1.000
_cell.length_c   1.000
_cell.angle_alpha   90.00
_cell.angle_beta   90.00
_cell.angle_gamma   90.00
#
_symmetry.space_group_name_H-M   'P 1'
#
loop_
_entity.id
_entity.type
_entity.pdbx_description
1 polymer ?
#
loop_
_entity_poly.entity_id
_entity_poly.type
_entity_poly.pdbx_seq_one_letter_code
_entity_poly.pdbx_strand_id
1 'polypeptide(L)'
;MEKITDTDGVNGFDINKDCDCPQSCTDCLYKMTLSTAYWPAIKYTPTECVNPVPGHIYWTPKDDKKACKEWYKSNTVYLEIYYERMNYQALTESEAYAFLALVSDTGGQVGLWLGMSVISVIEIGTLFVLLFCYCLTRPKEAYLPQFDESEDQKQREWERKMQIKLEKENNRKLSAGSLASIYNGKDVDLPPAIQNAR
;
A
#
# COMPACT_ATOMS: atom_id res chain seq x y z
N MET A 1 19.65 21.18 -36.03
CA MET A 1 20.23 19.87 -35.67
C MET A 1 21.58 19.81 -36.35
N GLU A 2 22.63 20.08 -35.59
CA GLU A 2 24.01 20.15 -36.08
C GLU A 2 24.51 18.71 -36.23
N LYS A 3 24.83 18.28 -37.45
CA LYS A 3 25.47 16.99 -37.70
C LYS A 3 26.96 17.17 -37.42
N ILE A 4 27.43 16.58 -36.34
CA ILE A 4 28.86 16.44 -36.07
C ILE A 4 29.37 15.41 -37.09
N THR A 5 30.06 15.87 -38.13
CA THR A 5 30.75 15.01 -39.09
C THR A 5 32.17 14.80 -38.60
N ASP A 6 32.44 13.65 -38.00
CA ASP A 6 33.81 13.28 -37.67
C ASP A 6 34.54 12.83 -38.94
N THR A 7 35.72 13.40 -39.15
CA THR A 7 36.55 13.19 -40.33
C THR A 7 37.55 12.06 -40.06
N ASP A 8 37.10 10.81 -40.21
CA ASP A 8 38.00 9.67 -40.41
C ASP A 8 37.34 8.65 -41.36
N GLY A 9 38.13 8.21 -42.34
CA GLY A 9 37.64 7.62 -43.59
C GLY A 9 37.01 6.22 -43.51
N VAL A 10 36.12 6.01 -44.48
CA VAL A 10 35.63 4.76 -45.10
C VAL A 10 34.22 4.27 -44.71
N ASN A 11 33.67 4.54 -43.53
CA ASN A 11 32.22 4.40 -43.28
C ASN A 11 31.80 5.39 -42.20
N GLY A 12 31.01 6.40 -42.56
CA GLY A 12 30.58 7.42 -41.60
C GLY A 12 29.75 6.80 -40.47
N PHE A 13 30.19 7.01 -39.23
CA PHE A 13 29.48 6.58 -38.02
C PHE A 13 28.17 7.36 -37.89
N ASP A 14 27.04 6.67 -38.00
CA ASP A 14 25.71 7.25 -37.75
C ASP A 14 25.33 6.92 -36.31
N ILE A 15 25.42 7.90 -35.41
CA ILE A 15 25.12 7.74 -33.98
C ILE A 15 23.73 7.15 -33.71
N ASN A 16 22.80 7.21 -34.68
CA ASN A 16 21.46 6.63 -34.56
C ASN A 16 21.37 5.18 -35.03
N LYS A 17 22.36 4.67 -35.78
CA LYS A 17 22.37 3.31 -36.34
C LYS A 17 23.47 2.43 -35.73
N ASP A 18 24.59 3.04 -35.35
CA ASP A 18 25.77 2.33 -34.85
C ASP A 18 25.81 2.25 -33.31
N CYS A 19 24.91 2.95 -32.61
CA CYS A 19 24.73 2.84 -31.17
C CYS A 19 23.44 2.09 -30.83
N ASP A 20 23.55 0.93 -30.20
CA ASP A 20 22.43 0.25 -29.53
C ASP A 20 22.39 0.69 -28.06
N CYS A 21 21.37 1.47 -27.70
CA CYS A 21 21.19 2.03 -26.35
C CYS A 21 19.93 1.44 -25.72
N PRO A 22 19.97 0.18 -25.22
CA PRO A 22 18.86 -0.37 -24.47
C PRO A 22 18.66 0.43 -23.17
N GLN A 23 17.40 0.49 -22.71
CA GLN A 23 17.11 1.08 -21.41
C GLN A 23 17.76 0.26 -20.30
N SER A 24 18.33 0.94 -19.31
CA SER A 24 18.94 0.28 -18.14
C SER A 24 17.85 -0.33 -17.26
N CYS A 25 18.13 -1.48 -16.65
CA CYS A 25 17.23 -2.11 -15.68
C CYS A 25 17.29 -1.43 -14.31
N THR A 26 18.30 -0.60 -14.05
CA THR A 26 18.48 0.08 -12.77
C THR A 26 18.91 1.51 -13.01
N ASP A 27 18.00 2.43 -12.71
CA ASP A 27 18.23 3.85 -12.86
C ASP A 27 17.87 4.60 -11.58
N CYS A 28 18.64 5.65 -11.30
CA CYS A 28 18.41 6.57 -10.17
C CYS A 28 18.08 7.95 -10.72
N LEU A 29 16.80 8.33 -10.66
CA LEU A 29 16.31 9.62 -11.13
C LEU A 29 16.06 10.59 -9.98
N TYR A 30 16.68 11.76 -10.02
CA TYR A 30 16.41 12.84 -9.06
C TYR A 30 15.42 13.83 -9.67
N LYS A 31 14.18 13.81 -9.17
CA LYS A 31 13.18 14.80 -9.54
C LYS A 31 13.47 16.12 -8.82
N MET A 32 13.66 17.20 -9.57
CA MET A 32 13.93 18.52 -9.02
C MET A 32 12.68 19.39 -9.03
N THR A 33 12.46 20.12 -7.94
CA THR A 33 11.47 21.20 -7.84
C THR A 33 12.22 22.50 -7.62
N LEU A 34 11.98 23.52 -8.46
CA LEU A 34 12.67 24.80 -8.37
C LEU A 34 11.78 25.86 -7.70
N SER A 35 12.33 26.54 -6.70
CA SER A 35 11.75 27.75 -6.10
C SER A 35 12.77 28.88 -6.19
N THR A 36 12.38 30.02 -6.75
CA THR A 36 13.26 31.18 -6.93
C THR A 36 12.72 32.38 -6.15
N ALA A 37 13.63 33.16 -5.59
CA ALA A 37 13.31 34.39 -4.87
C ALA A 37 14.34 35.47 -5.21
N TYR A 38 13.94 36.72 -5.00
CA TYR A 38 14.83 37.85 -5.24
C TYR A 38 15.94 37.90 -4.19
N TRP A 39 17.20 37.83 -4.66
CA TRP A 39 18.40 37.93 -3.84
C TRP A 39 19.28 39.10 -4.31
N PRO A 40 19.90 39.88 -3.40
CA PRO A 40 19.70 39.91 -1.96
C PRO A 40 18.38 40.60 -1.56
N ALA A 41 17.82 40.26 -0.40
CA ALA A 41 16.61 40.90 0.11
C ALA A 41 16.77 42.42 0.29
N ILE A 42 15.67 43.19 0.19
CA ILE A 42 15.71 44.67 0.19
C ILE A 42 16.40 45.23 1.44
N LYS A 43 16.25 44.60 2.61
CA LYS A 43 16.89 45.04 3.86
C LYS A 43 18.21 44.33 4.16
N TYR A 44 18.55 43.28 3.42
CA TYR A 44 19.79 42.54 3.63
C TYR A 44 20.93 43.20 2.86
N THR A 45 22.08 43.33 3.51
CA THR A 45 23.34 43.78 2.89
C THR A 45 24.36 42.67 3.05
N PRO A 46 24.94 42.17 1.94
CA PRO A 46 26.03 41.20 2.00
C PRO A 46 27.16 41.71 2.88
N THR A 47 27.78 40.80 3.62
CA THR A 47 28.89 41.11 4.55
C THR A 47 30.07 41.77 3.84
N GLU A 48 30.29 41.42 2.58
CA GLU A 48 31.35 41.90 1.70
C GLU A 48 31.11 43.36 1.27
N CYS A 49 29.85 43.82 1.29
CA CYS A 49 29.48 45.21 1.09
C CYS A 49 29.56 46.05 2.39
N VAL A 50 29.58 45.41 3.57
CA VAL A 50 29.70 46.08 4.88
C VAL A 50 31.15 46.21 5.29
N ASN A 51 31.91 45.13 5.15
CA ASN A 51 33.33 45.03 5.48
C ASN A 51 34.08 44.69 4.18
N PRO A 52 34.51 45.71 3.41
CA PRO A 52 35.23 45.48 2.17
C PRO A 52 36.55 44.74 2.46
N VAL A 53 36.66 43.51 1.98
CA VAL A 53 37.90 42.74 2.07
C VAL A 53 38.87 43.26 1.00
N PRO A 54 40.11 43.67 1.35
CA PRO A 54 41.08 44.12 0.38
C PRO A 54 41.44 42.95 -0.58
N GLY A 55 41.18 43.13 -1.88
CA GLY A 55 41.49 42.14 -2.91
C GLY A 55 40.33 41.74 -3.83
N HIS A 56 39.10 42.22 -3.62
CA HIS A 56 38.01 42.00 -4.57
C HIS A 56 38.12 42.92 -5.79
N ILE A 57 38.20 42.31 -6.97
CA ILE A 57 38.42 42.98 -8.27
C ILE A 57 37.12 43.58 -8.82
N TYR A 58 35.95 43.15 -8.32
CA TYR A 58 34.66 43.40 -8.95
C TYR A 58 33.89 44.62 -8.41
N TRP A 59 34.16 45.06 -7.17
CA TRP A 59 33.60 46.29 -6.60
C TRP A 59 34.70 47.09 -5.90
N THR A 60 34.78 48.37 -6.19
CA THR A 60 35.83 49.25 -5.66
C THR A 60 35.45 49.80 -4.28
N PRO A 61 36.39 49.88 -3.30
CA PRO A 61 36.12 50.37 -1.94
C PRO A 61 35.72 51.85 -1.81
N LYS A 62 35.57 52.57 -2.93
CA LYS A 62 35.48 54.04 -2.91
C LYS A 62 34.09 54.64 -3.00
N ASP A 63 33.05 53.92 -3.43
CA ASP A 63 31.74 54.54 -3.61
C ASP A 63 30.61 53.63 -3.14
N ASP A 64 29.83 54.17 -2.19
CA ASP A 64 28.52 53.76 -1.71
C ASP A 64 28.20 52.25 -1.59
N LYS A 65 27.81 51.84 -0.38
CA LYS A 65 27.16 50.53 -0.08
C LYS A 65 26.03 50.16 -1.08
N LYS A 66 25.46 51.16 -1.76
CA LYS A 66 24.46 51.00 -2.84
C LYS A 66 25.05 50.37 -4.12
N ALA A 67 26.23 50.81 -4.58
CA ALA A 67 26.86 50.30 -5.80
C ALA A 67 27.25 48.83 -5.66
N CYS A 68 27.79 48.44 -4.50
CA CYS A 68 28.08 47.03 -4.19
C CYS A 68 26.81 46.17 -4.23
N LYS A 69 25.71 46.67 -3.66
CA LYS A 69 24.42 45.97 -3.66
C LYS A 69 23.82 45.81 -5.06
N GLU A 70 23.94 46.83 -5.91
CA GLU A 70 23.49 46.78 -7.31
C GLU A 70 24.30 45.79 -8.15
N TRP A 71 25.60 45.70 -7.89
CA TRP A 71 26.48 44.71 -8.52
C TRP A 71 26.11 43.28 -8.08
N TYR A 72 25.93 43.04 -6.77
CA TYR A 72 25.51 41.73 -6.24
C TYR A 72 24.17 41.28 -6.81
N LYS A 73 23.22 42.21 -6.97
CA LYS A 73 21.90 41.95 -7.56
C LYS A 73 21.98 41.44 -9.00
N SER A 74 22.95 41.90 -9.79
CA SER A 74 23.05 41.57 -11.22
C SER A 74 24.03 40.42 -11.52
N ASN A 75 24.97 40.13 -10.62
CA ASN A 75 26.07 39.19 -10.89
C ASN A 75 26.09 37.97 -9.96
N THR A 76 25.24 37.90 -8.93
CA THR A 76 25.25 36.81 -7.95
C THR A 76 23.95 36.02 -7.95
N VAL A 77 24.07 34.70 -7.85
CA VAL A 77 22.96 33.78 -7.58
C VAL A 77 23.22 33.03 -6.27
N TYR A 78 22.18 32.92 -5.45
CA TYR A 78 22.22 32.08 -4.26
C TYR A 78 21.51 30.75 -4.58
N LEU A 79 22.23 29.64 -4.43
CA LEU A 79 21.73 28.29 -4.72
C LEU A 79 21.75 27.45 -3.45
N GLU A 80 20.60 26.89 -3.11
CA GLU A 80 20.44 25.98 -1.98
C GLU A 80 19.82 24.67 -2.49
N ILE A 81 20.57 23.57 -2.36
CA ILE A 81 20.16 22.24 -2.83
C ILE A 81 19.88 21.39 -1.60
N TYR A 82 18.64 20.92 -1.49
CA TYR A 82 18.20 20.07 -0.40
C TYR A 82 17.19 19.04 -0.91
N TYR A 83 17.04 17.95 -0.16
CA TYR A 83 16.01 16.96 -0.42
C TYR A 83 14.66 17.48 0.09
N GLU A 84 13.64 17.50 -0.77
CA GLU A 84 12.28 17.92 -0.39
C GLU A 84 11.71 17.06 0.75
N ARG A 85 12.04 15.77 0.75
CA ARG A 85 11.68 14.81 1.80
C ARG A 85 12.82 13.83 2.01
N MET A 86 12.97 13.31 3.24
CA MET A 86 13.92 12.23 3.57
C MET A 86 13.44 10.84 3.11
N ASN A 87 12.45 10.76 2.22
CA ASN A 87 11.97 9.52 1.66
C ASN A 87 12.44 9.37 0.20
N TYR A 88 12.71 8.13 -0.20
CA TYR A 88 12.97 7.78 -1.59
C TYR A 88 11.78 6.98 -2.13
N GLN A 89 11.58 7.05 -3.45
CA GLN A 89 10.59 6.25 -4.16
C GLN A 89 11.32 5.20 -4.97
N ALA A 90 11.04 3.92 -4.73
CA ALA A 90 11.55 2.81 -5.52
C ALA A 90 10.42 2.27 -6.41
N LEU A 91 10.65 2.22 -7.71
CA LEU A 91 9.75 1.62 -8.69
C LEU A 91 10.43 0.35 -9.21
N THR A 92 9.85 -0.80 -8.88
CA THR A 92 10.37 -2.11 -9.30
C THR A 92 9.31 -2.81 -10.12
N GLU A 93 9.66 -3.20 -11.33
CA GLU A 93 8.82 -4.03 -12.18
C GLU A 93 9.06 -5.50 -11.86
N SER A 94 7.98 -6.26 -11.72
CA SER A 94 8.02 -7.71 -11.48
C SER A 94 7.09 -8.40 -12.48
N GLU A 95 7.32 -9.69 -12.72
CA GLU A 95 6.50 -10.46 -13.65
C GLU A 95 5.03 -10.44 -13.23
N ALA A 96 4.14 -10.05 -14.14
CA ALA A 96 2.71 -9.99 -13.86
C ALA A 96 2.09 -11.38 -13.61
N TYR A 97 2.73 -12.44 -14.14
CA TYR A 97 2.26 -13.81 -13.97
C TYR A 97 3.42 -14.79 -13.92
N ALA A 98 3.68 -15.31 -12.73
CA ALA A 98 4.69 -16.34 -12.51
C ALA A 98 4.18 -17.71 -13.00
N PHE A 99 5.10 -18.62 -13.34
CA PHE A 99 4.77 -20.01 -13.65
C PHE A 99 3.96 -20.69 -12.53
N LEU A 100 4.23 -20.34 -11.27
CA LEU A 100 3.49 -20.85 -10.13
C LEU A 100 2.02 -20.41 -10.13
N ALA A 101 1.73 -19.18 -10.60
CA ALA A 101 0.36 -18.70 -10.76
C ALA A 101 -0.37 -19.50 -11.86
N LEU A 102 0.33 -19.80 -12.98
CA LEU A 102 -0.19 -20.68 -14.05
C LEU A 102 -0.59 -22.06 -13.54
N VAL A 103 0.28 -22.66 -12.73
CA VAL A 103 0.03 -23.98 -12.16
C VAL A 103 -1.09 -23.94 -11.13
N SER A 104 -1.20 -22.88 -10.33
CA SER A 104 -2.30 -22.69 -9.37
C SER A 104 -3.66 -22.64 -10.05
N ASP A 105 -3.78 -21.83 -11.10
CA ASP A 105 -5.05 -21.66 -11.82
C ASP A 105 -5.43 -22.94 -12.59
N THR A 106 -4.44 -23.59 -13.21
CA THR A 106 -4.64 -24.87 -13.90
C THR A 106 -5.01 -25.98 -12.92
N GLY A 107 -4.34 -26.03 -11.76
CA GLY A 107 -4.57 -27.04 -10.72
C GLY A 107 -5.96 -26.95 -10.11
N GLY A 108 -6.49 -25.73 -9.90
CA GLY A 108 -7.86 -25.53 -9.44
C GLY A 108 -8.89 -26.08 -10.41
N GLN A 109 -8.75 -25.78 -11.70
CA GLN A 109 -9.66 -26.28 -12.74
C GLN A 109 -9.56 -27.80 -12.89
N VAL A 110 -8.34 -28.35 -13.04
CA VAL A 110 -8.13 -29.80 -13.18
C VAL A 110 -8.61 -30.55 -11.95
N GLY A 111 -8.37 -30.01 -10.75
CA GLY A 111 -8.85 -30.58 -9.49
C GLY A 111 -10.37 -30.67 -9.42
N LEU A 112 -11.10 -29.66 -9.93
CA LEU A 112 -12.56 -29.69 -10.01
C LEU A 112 -13.05 -30.80 -10.96
N TRP A 113 -12.47 -30.89 -12.17
CA TRP A 113 -12.83 -31.93 -13.13
C TRP A 113 -12.57 -33.34 -12.59
N LEU A 114 -11.42 -33.54 -11.93
CA LEU A 114 -11.10 -34.81 -11.29
C LEU A 114 -12.06 -35.12 -10.13
N GLY A 115 -12.37 -34.14 -9.29
CA GLY A 115 -13.33 -34.30 -8.19
C GLY A 115 -14.72 -34.72 -8.69
N MET A 116 -15.24 -34.07 -9.73
CA MET A 116 -16.50 -34.46 -10.36
C MET A 116 -16.43 -35.89 -10.92
N SER A 117 -15.33 -36.25 -11.59
CA SER A 117 -15.17 -37.60 -12.16
C SER A 117 -15.19 -38.71 -11.09
N VAL A 118 -14.57 -38.49 -9.92
CA VAL A 118 -14.49 -39.49 -8.84
C VAL A 118 -15.87 -39.71 -8.21
N ILE A 119 -16.64 -38.65 -7.98
CA ILE A 119 -18.00 -38.75 -7.45
C ILE A 119 -18.87 -39.58 -8.41
N SER A 120 -18.79 -39.29 -9.72
CA SER A 120 -19.54 -40.04 -10.74
C SER A 120 -19.14 -41.53 -10.76
N VAL A 121 -17.86 -41.87 -10.60
CA VAL A 121 -17.42 -43.28 -10.53
C VAL A 121 -17.99 -44.00 -9.31
N ILE A 122 -18.03 -43.35 -8.14
CA ILE A 122 -18.61 -43.92 -6.92
C ILE A 122 -20.12 -44.14 -7.08
N GLU A 123 -20.81 -43.20 -7.70
CA GLU A 123 -22.25 -43.29 -7.97
C GLU A 123 -22.56 -44.47 -8.91
N ILE A 124 -21.83 -44.57 -10.02
CA ILE A 124 -21.96 -45.68 -10.96
C ILE A 124 -21.68 -47.02 -10.25
N GLY A 125 -20.62 -47.10 -9.44
CA GLY A 125 -20.30 -48.31 -8.66
C GLY A 125 -21.42 -48.71 -7.70
N THR A 126 -21.99 -47.74 -6.98
CA THR A 126 -23.11 -47.97 -6.06
C THR A 126 -24.35 -48.44 -6.81
N LEU A 127 -24.66 -47.81 -7.94
CA LEU A 127 -25.79 -48.17 -8.80
C LEU A 127 -25.63 -49.60 -9.34
N PHE A 128 -24.43 -49.99 -9.79
CA PHE A 128 -24.17 -51.35 -10.24
C PHE A 128 -24.37 -52.40 -9.14
N VAL A 129 -23.89 -52.12 -7.92
CA VAL A 129 -24.09 -53.04 -6.77
C VAL A 129 -25.57 -53.15 -6.42
N LEU A 130 -26.30 -52.04 -6.36
CA LEU A 130 -27.74 -52.04 -6.10
C LEU A 130 -28.52 -52.80 -7.17
N LEU A 131 -28.19 -52.59 -8.45
CA LEU A 131 -28.79 -53.31 -9.56
C LEU A 131 -28.51 -54.82 -9.47
N PHE A 132 -27.26 -55.20 -9.17
CA PHE A 132 -26.86 -56.59 -9.02
C PHE A 132 -27.57 -57.26 -7.84
N CYS A 133 -27.65 -56.59 -6.68
CA CYS A 133 -28.40 -57.06 -5.52
C CYS A 133 -29.89 -57.17 -5.81
N TYR A 134 -30.48 -56.19 -6.50
CA TYR A 134 -31.90 -56.20 -6.90
C TYR A 134 -32.21 -57.34 -7.89
N CYS A 135 -31.29 -57.66 -8.79
CA CYS A 135 -31.45 -58.79 -9.71
C CYS A 135 -31.29 -60.16 -9.02
N LEU A 136 -30.45 -60.27 -7.99
CA LEU A 136 -30.20 -61.52 -7.27
C LEU A 136 -31.14 -61.76 -6.07
N THR A 137 -31.76 -60.72 -5.52
CA THR A 137 -32.70 -60.81 -4.41
C THR A 137 -34.07 -60.25 -4.84
N ARG A 138 -35.11 -61.09 -4.91
CA ARG A 138 -36.50 -60.60 -5.07
C ARG A 138 -36.87 -59.79 -3.82
N PRO A 139 -37.59 -58.65 -3.96
CA PRO A 139 -37.42 -57.51 -3.08
C PRO A 139 -37.94 -57.74 -1.65
N LYS A 140 -37.16 -57.27 -0.67
CA LYS A 140 -37.69 -56.56 0.49
C LYS A 140 -37.00 -55.20 0.53
N GLU A 141 -37.81 -54.14 0.64
CA GLU A 141 -37.46 -52.72 0.73
C GLU A 141 -36.01 -52.47 1.19
N ALA A 142 -35.12 -52.05 0.28
CA ALA A 142 -33.77 -51.64 0.63
C ALA A 142 -33.73 -50.12 0.81
N TYR A 143 -33.57 -49.70 2.06
CA TYR A 143 -33.42 -48.33 2.52
C TYR A 143 -32.21 -47.66 1.84
N LEU A 144 -32.47 -46.63 1.03
CA LEU A 144 -31.43 -45.67 0.67
C LEU A 144 -30.93 -45.02 1.97
N PRO A 145 -29.62 -44.91 2.24
CA PRO A 145 -29.14 -44.03 3.29
C PRO A 145 -29.47 -42.61 2.85
N GLN A 146 -30.63 -42.11 3.30
CA GLN A 146 -30.99 -40.72 3.20
C GLN A 146 -29.87 -39.92 3.84
N PHE A 147 -29.36 -38.91 3.13
CA PHE A 147 -28.82 -37.75 3.81
C PHE A 147 -29.94 -37.27 4.73
N ASP A 148 -29.82 -37.60 6.02
CA ASP A 148 -30.91 -37.45 6.98
C ASP A 148 -31.12 -35.97 7.26
N GLU A 149 -32.08 -35.39 6.53
CA GLU A 149 -32.52 -34.00 6.72
C GLU A 149 -32.90 -33.73 8.18
N SER A 150 -33.29 -34.76 8.95
CA SER A 150 -33.65 -34.63 10.37
C SER A 150 -32.45 -34.36 11.29
N GLU A 151 -31.25 -34.88 10.96
CA GLU A 151 -30.03 -34.58 11.73
C GLU A 151 -29.54 -33.16 11.42
N ASP A 152 -29.64 -32.75 10.16
CA ASP A 152 -29.28 -31.41 9.70
C ASP A 152 -30.20 -30.32 10.31
N GLN A 153 -31.50 -30.62 10.45
CA GLN A 153 -32.47 -29.76 11.16
C GLN A 153 -32.14 -29.64 12.65
N LYS A 154 -31.80 -30.74 13.32
CA LYS A 154 -31.44 -30.73 14.76
C LYS A 154 -30.17 -29.94 15.01
N GLN A 155 -29.18 -30.04 14.12
CA GLN A 155 -27.93 -29.29 14.19
C GLN A 155 -28.20 -27.77 14.14
N ARG A 156 -28.99 -27.32 13.15
CA ARG A 156 -29.41 -25.91 13.00
C ARG A 156 -30.25 -25.41 14.18
N GLU A 157 -31.09 -26.27 14.76
CA GLU A 157 -31.83 -25.94 15.98
C GLU A 157 -30.94 -25.81 17.22
N TRP A 158 -29.97 -26.71 17.37
CA TRP A 158 -28.99 -26.66 18.45
C TRP A 158 -28.18 -25.37 18.39
N GLU A 159 -27.71 -24.98 17.20
CA GLU A 159 -26.99 -23.73 16.97
C GLU A 159 -27.84 -22.51 17.34
N ARG A 160 -29.11 -22.45 16.90
CA ARG A 160 -30.03 -21.36 17.28
C ARG A 160 -30.25 -21.28 18.79
N LYS A 161 -30.43 -22.43 19.45
CA LYS A 161 -30.60 -22.48 20.92
C LYS A 161 -29.34 -22.03 21.64
N MET A 162 -28.17 -22.40 21.14
CA MET A 162 -26.87 -22.03 21.71
C MET A 162 -26.64 -20.53 21.62
N GLN A 163 -26.95 -19.91 20.47
CA GLN A 163 -26.88 -18.46 20.27
C GLN A 163 -27.82 -17.69 21.21
N ILE A 164 -29.10 -18.10 21.29
CA ILE A 164 -30.07 -17.47 22.21
C ILE A 164 -29.64 -17.62 23.68
N LYS A 165 -29.05 -18.76 24.04
CA LYS A 165 -28.56 -18.99 25.40
C LYS A 165 -27.36 -18.10 25.71
N LEU A 166 -26.44 -17.96 24.75
CA LEU A 166 -25.28 -17.08 24.85
C LEU A 166 -25.70 -15.62 24.97
N GLU A 167 -26.69 -15.18 24.20
CA GLU A 167 -27.25 -13.83 24.26
C GLU A 167 -27.94 -13.55 25.59
N LYS A 168 -28.73 -14.50 26.12
CA LYS A 168 -29.33 -14.39 27.46
C LYS A 168 -28.26 -14.32 28.55
N GLU A 169 -27.20 -15.11 28.43
CA GLU A 169 -26.09 -15.08 29.38
C GLU A 169 -25.31 -13.76 29.28
N ASN A 170 -25.09 -13.24 28.07
CA ASN A 170 -24.47 -11.95 27.84
C ASN A 170 -25.34 -10.81 28.40
N ASN A 171 -26.66 -10.83 28.19
CA ASN A 171 -27.59 -9.85 28.76
C ASN A 171 -27.67 -9.95 30.30
N ARG A 172 -27.57 -11.17 30.86
CA ARG A 172 -27.46 -11.38 32.32
C ARG A 172 -26.12 -10.85 32.85
N LYS A 173 -25.03 -11.01 32.10
CA LYS A 173 -23.71 -10.43 32.42
C LYS A 173 -23.70 -8.91 32.26
N LEU A 174 -24.45 -8.32 31.33
CA LEU A 174 -24.66 -6.87 31.23
C LEU A 174 -25.48 -6.34 32.42
N SER A 175 -26.53 -7.05 32.82
CA SER A 175 -27.34 -6.71 34.02
C SER A 175 -26.55 -6.82 35.32
N ALA A 176 -25.67 -7.82 35.45
CA ALA A 176 -24.79 -7.97 36.61
C ALA A 176 -23.56 -7.05 36.55
N GLY A 177 -23.07 -6.75 35.34
CA GLY A 177 -21.91 -5.89 35.06
C GLY A 177 -22.23 -4.39 35.15
N SER A 178 -23.50 -4.01 35.00
CA SER A 178 -23.96 -2.63 35.25
C SER A 178 -23.74 -2.20 36.71
N LEU A 179 -23.73 -3.15 37.66
CA LEU A 179 -23.38 -2.87 39.05
C LEU A 179 -21.87 -2.88 39.34
N ALA A 180 -21.05 -3.48 38.47
CA ALA A 180 -19.59 -3.54 38.61
C ALA A 180 -18.85 -2.40 37.89
N SER A 181 -19.49 -1.71 36.92
CA SER A 181 -18.88 -0.58 36.21
C SER A 181 -19.07 0.78 36.91
N ILE A 182 -19.91 0.87 37.95
CA ILE A 182 -20.19 2.13 38.67
C ILE A 182 -19.22 2.35 39.86
N TYR A 183 -18.48 1.33 40.31
CA TYR A 183 -17.52 1.43 41.43
C TYR A 183 -16.06 1.22 40.99
N ASN A 184 -15.58 2.05 40.08
CA ASN A 184 -14.15 2.36 40.00
C ASN A 184 -13.99 3.87 39.75
N GLY A 185 -14.19 4.65 40.81
CA GLY A 185 -13.87 6.07 40.85
C GLY A 185 -12.54 6.34 41.54
N LYS A 186 -11.66 7.06 40.86
CA LYS A 186 -10.68 8.07 41.33
C LYS A 186 -10.37 8.93 40.10
N ASP A 187 -10.54 10.26 40.03
CA ASP A 187 -10.81 11.32 41.00
C ASP A 187 -11.49 12.53 40.27
N VAL A 188 -11.93 13.53 41.06
CA VAL A 188 -12.03 15.00 40.77
C VAL A 188 -13.40 15.66 41.08
N ASP A 189 -13.43 16.23 42.29
CA ASP A 189 -13.98 17.50 42.82
C ASP A 189 -15.46 17.90 42.75
N LEU A 190 -16.06 18.03 43.95
CA LEU A 190 -17.29 18.77 44.27
C LEU A 190 -16.98 20.23 44.68
N PRO A 191 -17.76 21.24 44.26
CA PRO A 191 -17.79 22.56 44.90
C PRO A 191 -18.75 22.59 46.13
N PRO A 192 -18.58 23.56 47.05
CA PRO A 192 -19.19 23.53 48.39
C PRO A 192 -20.62 24.09 48.47
N ALA A 193 -21.23 23.85 49.63
CA ALA A 193 -22.64 24.03 49.96
C ALA A 193 -23.12 25.48 50.17
N ILE A 194 -24.45 25.59 50.03
CA ILE A 194 -25.32 26.77 49.99
C ILE A 194 -25.35 27.57 51.31
N GLN A 195 -25.39 28.91 51.22
CA GLN A 195 -26.00 29.77 52.25
C GLN A 195 -26.97 30.79 51.62
N ASN A 196 -28.05 31.07 52.37
CA ASN A 196 -29.18 31.92 52.03
C ASN A 196 -28.84 33.42 51.91
N ALA A 197 -29.59 34.19 51.11
CA ALA A 197 -30.21 35.47 51.50
C ALA A 197 -30.83 36.21 50.29
N ARG A 198 -32.03 36.77 50.52
CA ARG A 198 -32.68 37.97 49.94
C ARG A 198 -32.50 38.29 48.45
#